data_AF-A0A9P0ZCI1-F1
#
_entry.id   AF-A0A9P0ZCI1-F1
#
_cell.length_a   1.000
_cell.length_b   1.000
_cell.length_c   1.000
_cell.angle_alpha   90.00
_cell.angle_beta   90.00
_cell.angle_gamma   90.00
#
_symmetry.space_group_name_H-M   'P 1'
#
loop_
_entity.id
_entity.type
_entity.pdbx_description
1 polymer ?
#
loop_
_entity_poly.entity_id
_entity_poly.type
_entity_poly.pdbx_seq_one_letter_code
_entity_poly.pdbx_strand_id
1 'polypeptide(L)'
;MARDRFNESNSTTLKMKLIGKRHSEGRTYNMPSVNEVAALIEGDFDVNKKERDVLLQTKTGALQIISELNPSFLGLQYPLLFPYGQDGFREDVSLTRAINSESESGRRRVTIKDFFSYRLQERTDESPYLLRSKRLFQQFIVDGYTMVESSRLQYIRLHQKQLRSDLYSGLADAAGRGETDASRVDQLIVLPNSFTGSARYMLQNYQDAMAICKWAGYPQLFITFTCNPKWPEIIRYVDDKGLDPNDRPDILSRVFKLKLELLIKDLKENKLFGDVKAVVYTVEFQKRGLPHAHIVLWLSMTERNANPSVMIDRIISAEIPDEYADPVYYNAVKELMIHGPCGPMNASAPCTEKGRCTKHFPKRFVVRTTMDKQGYPIYRRRDNGRYVTKNTHDLDNRYVIPHNRGLLLKYSAHINVEWCNQTRAVKYLFKYINKGDDRITVEFSEAIDNSTPKIIDEIKMYYDCRYISACEAAWRIFGFHIHYRDVPVERLTFHLPDAQNVYYNPNASISSVLNKPTINSTKFTAWMKANQVYPTAKELTYVEFPSKFRWKKNTMGWVERKRGFAIGRIYYVRPGAVC
;
A
#
# COMPACT_ATOMS: atom_id res chain seq x y z
N MET A 1 29.02 -34.51 -3.10
CA MET A 1 28.22 -33.37 -3.66
C MET A 1 26.83 -33.35 -3.02
N ALA A 2 26.05 -32.27 -3.18
CA ALA A 2 24.69 -32.17 -2.62
C ALA A 2 23.79 -33.36 -3.04
N ARG A 3 23.96 -33.85 -4.28
CA ARG A 3 23.33 -35.07 -4.80
C ARG A 3 23.61 -36.31 -3.94
N ASP A 4 24.86 -36.49 -3.53
CA ASP A 4 25.28 -37.69 -2.81
C ASP A 4 24.77 -37.66 -1.36
N ARG A 5 24.73 -36.47 -0.72
CA ARG A 5 24.12 -36.27 0.61
C ARG A 5 22.59 -36.40 0.63
N PHE A 6 21.92 -36.06 -0.47
CA PHE A 6 20.48 -36.25 -0.60
C PHE A 6 20.11 -37.74 -0.62
N ASN A 7 21.01 -38.59 -1.12
CA ASN A 7 20.84 -40.04 -1.13
C ASN A 7 21.22 -40.71 0.21
N GLU A 8 22.00 -40.04 1.05
CA GLU A 8 22.51 -40.57 2.33
C GLU A 8 21.60 -40.25 3.54
N SER A 9 20.63 -39.34 3.41
CA SER A 9 19.79 -38.89 4.53
C SER A 9 18.33 -39.27 4.38
N ASN A 10 17.73 -39.83 5.44
CA ASN A 10 16.28 -40.04 5.55
C ASN A 10 15.58 -38.68 5.57
N SER A 11 15.18 -38.17 4.40
CA SER A 11 14.46 -36.91 4.27
C SER A 11 13.15 -36.98 5.07
N THR A 12 13.05 -36.19 6.15
CA THR A 12 11.80 -36.09 6.91
C THR A 12 10.85 -35.19 6.14
N THR A 13 9.76 -35.77 5.62
CA THR A 13 8.72 -34.99 4.93
C THR A 13 7.91 -34.21 5.96
N LEU A 14 8.25 -32.93 6.14
CA LEU A 14 7.50 -32.02 7.02
C LEU A 14 6.29 -31.48 6.26
N LYS A 15 5.08 -31.83 6.72
CA LYS A 15 3.84 -31.21 6.25
C LYS A 15 3.54 -29.97 7.09
N MET A 16 3.79 -28.78 6.53
CA MET A 16 3.39 -27.53 7.15
C MET A 16 1.90 -27.29 6.90
N LYS A 17 1.08 -27.28 7.96
CA LYS A 17 -0.36 -26.98 7.91
C LYS A 17 -0.60 -25.62 8.56
N LEU A 18 -1.01 -24.62 7.78
CA LEU A 18 -1.42 -23.33 8.31
C LEU A 18 -2.73 -23.52 9.09
N ILE A 19 -2.68 -23.41 10.41
CA ILE A 19 -3.87 -23.45 11.28
C ILE A 19 -4.28 -22.00 11.56
N GLY A 20 -5.29 -21.52 10.83
CA GLY A 20 -5.94 -20.24 11.17
C GLY A 20 -6.64 -20.36 12.53
N LYS A 21 -6.15 -19.68 13.56
CA LYS A 21 -6.85 -19.61 14.86
C LYS A 21 -8.24 -19.00 14.64
N ARG A 22 -9.29 -19.79 14.89
CA ARG A 22 -10.69 -19.36 14.89
C ARG A 22 -10.98 -18.57 16.16
N HIS A 23 -10.48 -17.35 16.24
CA HIS A 23 -11.14 -16.32 17.03
C HIS A 23 -11.73 -15.31 16.07
N SER A 24 -13.03 -15.09 16.21
CA SER A 24 -13.86 -14.22 15.40
C SER A 24 -13.19 -12.86 15.18
N GLU A 25 -13.16 -12.43 13.92
CA GLU A 25 -12.88 -11.06 13.42
C GLU A 25 -11.47 -10.69 12.88
N GLY A 26 -10.58 -11.63 12.56
CA GLY A 26 -9.30 -11.32 11.87
C GLY A 26 -9.26 -11.67 10.38
N ARG A 27 -9.58 -10.75 9.45
CA ARG A 27 -9.38 -10.94 7.98
C ARG A 27 -7.90 -11.12 7.58
N THR A 28 -6.97 -10.86 8.50
CA THR A 28 -5.52 -11.07 8.40
C THR A 28 -5.12 -12.55 8.30
N TYR A 29 -5.97 -13.51 8.69
CA TYR A 29 -5.64 -14.95 8.75
C TYR A 29 -6.27 -15.83 7.67
N ASN A 30 -6.95 -15.26 6.67
CA ASN A 30 -7.50 -16.07 5.57
C ASN A 30 -6.41 -16.81 4.79
N MET A 31 -6.69 -18.06 4.39
CA MET A 31 -5.78 -18.86 3.55
C MET A 31 -5.64 -18.24 2.15
N PRO A 32 -4.46 -18.31 1.51
CA PRO A 32 -4.31 -17.99 0.09
C PRO A 32 -5.20 -18.90 -0.76
N SER A 33 -5.80 -18.36 -1.82
CA SER A 33 -6.66 -19.13 -2.73
C SER A 33 -6.09 -19.26 -4.14
N VAL A 34 -4.81 -18.92 -4.32
CA VAL A 34 -4.14 -18.89 -5.63
C VAL A 34 -2.84 -19.67 -5.59
N ASN A 35 -2.40 -20.06 -6.78
CA ASN A 35 -1.21 -20.86 -6.98
C ASN A 35 0.03 -19.96 -7.22
N GLU A 36 0.48 -19.25 -6.18
CA GLU A 36 1.64 -18.34 -6.23
C GLU A 36 2.66 -18.62 -5.12
N VAL A 37 3.90 -18.19 -5.32
CA VAL A 37 4.92 -18.14 -4.25
C VAL A 37 4.75 -16.84 -3.46
N ALA A 38 4.77 -16.96 -2.14
CA ALA A 38 4.69 -15.83 -1.23
C ALA A 38 5.54 -16.08 0.02
N ALA A 39 6.05 -15.00 0.61
CA ALA A 39 6.71 -15.08 1.91
C ALA A 39 5.68 -14.97 3.03
N LEU A 40 5.86 -15.79 4.06
CA LEU A 40 5.22 -15.64 5.36
C LEU A 40 6.29 -15.21 6.34
N ILE A 41 6.13 -14.04 6.95
CA ILE A 41 7.07 -13.56 7.97
C ILE A 41 6.51 -13.90 9.35
N GLU A 42 7.28 -14.67 10.12
CA GLU A 42 6.98 -14.99 11.51
C GLU A 42 7.54 -13.91 12.42
N GLY A 43 6.74 -13.43 13.37
CA GLY A 43 7.00 -12.22 14.14
C GLY A 43 8.10 -12.33 15.20
N ASP A 44 8.88 -13.41 15.26
CA ASP A 44 9.86 -13.63 16.35
C ASP A 44 11.29 -13.27 15.94
N PHE A 45 11.48 -11.99 15.60
CA PHE A 45 12.80 -11.39 15.35
C PHE A 45 13.58 -11.30 16.67
N ASP A 46 14.55 -12.19 16.89
CA ASP A 46 15.52 -12.05 17.97
C ASP A 46 16.79 -11.40 17.41
N VAL A 47 17.31 -10.36 18.07
CA VAL A 47 18.57 -9.68 17.68
C VAL A 47 19.75 -10.66 17.69
N ASN A 48 19.65 -11.75 18.45
CA ASN A 48 20.64 -12.81 18.52
C ASN A 48 20.44 -13.94 17.50
N LYS A 49 19.29 -13.99 16.78
CA LYS A 49 19.11 -14.87 15.63
C LYS A 49 19.49 -14.10 14.37
N LYS A 50 20.59 -14.50 13.72
CA LYS A 50 20.86 -14.10 12.34
C LYS A 50 19.92 -14.91 11.44
N GLU A 51 18.89 -14.25 10.90
CA GLU A 51 17.69 -14.93 10.41
C GLU A 51 17.70 -15.31 8.91
N ARG A 52 18.79 -15.06 8.16
CA ARG A 52 18.97 -15.57 6.79
C ARG A 52 20.44 -15.83 6.48
N ASP A 53 20.86 -17.04 6.78
CA ASP A 53 22.26 -17.45 6.73
C ASP A 53 22.40 -18.76 5.94
N VAL A 54 23.41 -18.85 5.07
CA VAL A 54 23.77 -20.12 4.42
C VAL A 54 24.94 -20.73 5.21
N LEU A 55 24.73 -21.94 5.74
CA LEU A 55 25.77 -22.73 6.39
C LEU A 55 26.54 -23.52 5.33
N LEU A 56 27.81 -23.17 5.17
CA LEU A 56 28.74 -23.84 4.27
C LEU A 56 29.63 -24.78 5.06
N GLN A 57 29.88 -25.96 4.51
CA GLN A 57 30.96 -26.81 4.99
C GLN A 57 32.13 -26.73 4.01
N THR A 58 33.28 -26.27 4.51
CA THR A 58 34.50 -26.23 3.73
C THR A 58 34.99 -27.64 3.40
N LYS A 59 35.90 -27.78 2.43
CA LYS A 59 36.57 -29.06 2.16
C LYS A 59 37.35 -29.60 3.36
N THR A 60 37.71 -28.74 4.31
CA THR A 60 38.38 -29.10 5.57
C THR A 60 37.40 -29.53 6.66
N GLY A 61 36.09 -29.56 6.37
CA GLY A 61 35.04 -29.97 7.30
C GLY A 61 34.54 -28.84 8.22
N ALA A 62 35.18 -27.67 8.19
CA ALA A 62 34.80 -26.52 9.00
C ALA A 62 33.48 -25.89 8.52
N LEU A 63 32.66 -25.43 9.45
CA LEU A 63 31.40 -24.75 9.15
C LEU A 63 31.62 -23.23 9.09
N GLN A 64 31.14 -22.62 8.02
CA GLN A 64 31.14 -21.17 7.83
C GLN A 64 29.72 -20.69 7.57
N ILE A 65 29.34 -19.61 8.24
CA ILE A 65 28.04 -18.97 8.04
C ILE A 65 28.25 -17.71 7.20
N ILE A 66 27.49 -17.58 6.11
CA ILE A 66 27.46 -16.36 5.29
C ILE A 66 26.10 -15.67 5.40
N SER A 67 26.11 -14.34 5.49
CA SER A 67 24.89 -13.52 5.55
C SER A 67 24.33 -13.22 4.15
N GLU A 68 23.10 -12.73 4.10
CA GLU A 68 22.42 -12.27 2.87
C GLU A 68 23.15 -11.15 2.10
N LEU A 69 24.10 -10.46 2.75
CA LEU A 69 24.93 -9.41 2.14
C LEU A 69 26.23 -9.95 1.51
N ASN A 70 26.51 -11.25 1.68
CA ASN A 70 27.66 -11.88 1.06
C ASN A 70 27.43 -12.07 -0.45
N PRO A 71 28.39 -11.71 -1.32
CA PRO A 71 28.26 -11.89 -2.77
C PRO A 71 27.85 -13.31 -3.18
N SER A 72 28.33 -14.34 -2.48
CA SER A 72 28.04 -15.73 -2.81
C SER A 72 26.64 -16.18 -2.36
N PHE A 73 25.92 -15.40 -1.54
CA PHE A 73 24.64 -15.80 -0.95
C PHE A 73 23.60 -16.20 -2.00
N LEU A 74 23.34 -15.33 -2.98
CA LEU A 74 22.34 -15.60 -4.02
C LEU A 74 22.74 -16.78 -4.90
N GLY A 75 24.04 -16.91 -5.23
CA GLY A 75 24.54 -18.02 -6.02
C GLY A 75 24.40 -19.37 -5.32
N LEU A 76 24.59 -19.40 -4.00
CA LEU A 76 24.45 -20.60 -3.17
C LEU A 76 22.99 -20.93 -2.87
N GLN A 77 22.14 -19.93 -2.70
CA GLN A 77 20.70 -20.11 -2.50
C GLN A 77 19.98 -20.54 -3.79
N TYR A 78 20.44 -20.06 -4.93
CA TYR A 78 19.84 -20.32 -6.24
C TYR A 78 20.85 -20.89 -7.26
N PRO A 79 21.47 -22.07 -7.04
CA PRO A 79 22.51 -22.59 -7.94
C PRO A 79 22.02 -22.78 -9.39
N LEU A 80 20.73 -23.07 -9.58
CA LEU A 80 20.12 -23.20 -10.91
C LEU A 80 20.01 -21.86 -11.66
N LEU A 81 19.91 -20.74 -10.93
CA LEU A 81 19.88 -19.39 -11.51
C LEU A 81 21.29 -18.82 -11.70
N PHE A 82 22.27 -19.35 -10.97
CA PHE A 82 23.67 -18.93 -10.97
C PHE A 82 24.60 -20.12 -11.26
N PRO A 83 24.51 -20.74 -12.44
CA PRO A 83 25.25 -21.98 -12.74
C PRO A 83 26.77 -21.80 -12.76
N TYR A 84 27.25 -20.57 -12.90
CA TYR A 84 28.68 -20.22 -12.85
C TYR A 84 29.10 -19.62 -11.51
N GLY A 85 28.21 -19.63 -10.51
CA GLY A 85 28.49 -19.05 -9.19
C GLY A 85 28.74 -17.54 -9.21
N GLN A 86 28.05 -16.81 -10.09
CA GLN A 86 28.24 -15.37 -10.21
C GLN A 86 27.88 -14.64 -8.92
N ASP A 87 28.62 -13.56 -8.64
CA ASP A 87 28.37 -12.71 -7.48
C ASP A 87 26.96 -12.09 -7.51
N GLY A 88 26.30 -12.19 -6.37
CA GLY A 88 25.07 -11.49 -6.03
C GLY A 88 25.31 -10.04 -5.58
N PHE A 89 24.41 -9.53 -4.75
CA PHE A 89 24.53 -8.18 -4.22
C PHE A 89 25.71 -8.04 -3.25
N ARG A 90 26.38 -6.88 -3.30
CA ARG A 90 27.40 -6.44 -2.34
C ARG A 90 27.29 -4.94 -2.10
N GLU A 91 27.63 -4.47 -0.90
CA GLU A 91 27.36 -3.09 -0.48
C GLU A 91 28.29 -2.04 -1.15
N ASP A 92 29.44 -2.46 -1.65
CA ASP A 92 30.47 -1.61 -2.23
C ASP A 92 30.31 -1.42 -3.75
N VAL A 93 29.20 -1.87 -4.36
CA VAL A 93 28.96 -1.59 -5.80
C VAL A 93 28.79 -0.09 -6.03
N SER A 94 29.67 0.50 -6.84
CA SER A 94 29.63 1.92 -7.21
C SER A 94 28.51 2.24 -8.21
N LEU A 95 27.84 3.37 -8.03
CA LEU A 95 26.93 3.92 -9.04
C LEU A 95 27.72 4.57 -10.17
N THR A 96 27.43 4.23 -11.43
CA THR A 96 28.08 4.81 -12.61
C THR A 96 28.08 6.34 -12.62
N ARG A 97 26.96 6.98 -12.23
CA ARG A 97 26.87 8.45 -12.14
C ARG A 97 27.79 9.07 -11.09
N ALA A 98 28.15 8.32 -10.05
CA ALA A 98 29.06 8.77 -9.00
C ALA A 98 30.54 8.52 -9.32
N ILE A 99 30.82 7.70 -10.34
CA ILE A 99 32.16 7.52 -10.92
C ILE A 99 32.48 8.71 -11.83
N ASN A 100 31.48 9.20 -12.57
CA ASN A 100 31.64 10.28 -13.56
C ASN A 100 31.38 11.69 -13.00
N SER A 101 31.21 11.84 -11.69
CA SER A 101 30.90 13.11 -11.02
C SER A 101 32.05 13.52 -10.12
N GLU A 102 32.57 14.74 -10.32
CA GLU A 102 33.54 15.38 -9.42
C GLU A 102 32.90 15.86 -8.09
N SER A 103 31.58 15.94 -8.02
CA SER A 103 30.87 16.25 -6.77
C SER A 103 30.87 15.05 -5.82
N GLU A 104 31.37 15.23 -4.61
CA GLU A 104 31.24 14.26 -3.51
C GLU A 104 29.83 14.21 -2.90
N SER A 105 28.92 15.09 -3.34
CA SER A 105 27.58 15.17 -2.76
C SER A 105 26.64 14.11 -3.36
N GLY A 106 25.96 13.37 -2.48
CA GLY A 106 24.90 12.44 -2.86
C GLY A 106 25.28 10.95 -2.75
N ARG A 107 24.35 10.08 -3.14
CA ARG A 107 24.49 8.63 -3.04
C ARG A 107 25.52 8.12 -4.05
N ARG A 108 26.54 7.40 -3.58
CA ARG A 108 27.61 6.83 -4.42
C ARG A 108 27.53 5.32 -4.66
N ARG A 109 26.74 4.59 -3.86
CA ARG A 109 26.62 3.12 -3.93
C ARG A 109 25.24 2.68 -4.43
N VAL A 110 25.21 1.56 -5.13
CA VAL A 110 23.99 0.87 -5.56
C VAL A 110 23.30 0.31 -4.33
N THR A 111 22.00 0.55 -4.20
CA THR A 111 21.22 -0.07 -3.10
C THR A 111 20.79 -1.47 -3.49
N ILE A 112 20.52 -2.33 -2.50
CA ILE A 112 19.98 -3.68 -2.76
C ILE A 112 18.70 -3.64 -3.61
N LYS A 113 17.86 -2.61 -3.42
CA LYS A 113 16.67 -2.37 -4.25
C LYS A 113 17.02 -2.07 -5.71
N ASP A 114 18.05 -1.25 -5.95
CA ASP A 114 18.51 -0.95 -7.31
C ASP A 114 19.08 -2.20 -7.98
N PHE A 115 19.82 -3.03 -7.25
CA PHE A 115 20.33 -4.31 -7.74
C PHE A 115 19.19 -5.23 -8.19
N PHE A 116 18.19 -5.49 -7.32
CA PHE A 116 17.06 -6.32 -7.72
C PHE A 116 16.26 -5.68 -8.87
N SER A 117 15.99 -4.37 -8.82
CA SER A 117 15.30 -3.66 -9.91
C SER A 117 16.01 -3.81 -11.25
N TYR A 118 17.35 -3.79 -11.24
CA TYR A 118 18.19 -4.03 -12.40
C TYR A 118 18.06 -5.48 -12.90
N ARG A 119 18.12 -6.48 -12.00
CA ARG A 119 18.03 -7.91 -12.35
C ARG A 119 16.64 -8.33 -12.89
N LEU A 120 15.59 -7.58 -12.57
CA LEU A 120 14.24 -7.83 -13.09
C LEU A 120 13.99 -7.25 -14.49
N GLN A 121 14.95 -6.53 -15.09
CA GLN A 121 14.81 -6.06 -16.47
C GLN A 121 15.28 -7.12 -17.46
N GLU A 122 14.50 -7.35 -18.51
CA GLU A 122 14.91 -8.16 -19.66
C GLU A 122 15.86 -7.35 -20.55
N ARG A 123 16.97 -7.98 -20.96
CA ARG A 123 17.98 -7.40 -21.86
C ARG A 123 18.36 -8.43 -22.91
N THR A 124 18.66 -7.97 -24.12
CA THR A 124 19.01 -8.84 -25.26
C THR A 124 20.31 -9.60 -25.06
N ASP A 125 21.25 -8.99 -24.33
CA ASP A 125 22.62 -9.50 -24.19
C ASP A 125 22.85 -10.24 -22.87
N GLU A 126 21.79 -10.44 -22.07
CA GLU A 126 21.84 -11.18 -20.81
C GLU A 126 21.04 -12.48 -20.91
N SER A 127 21.43 -13.48 -20.12
CA SER A 127 20.71 -14.75 -20.08
C SER A 127 19.26 -14.55 -19.60
N PRO A 128 18.26 -15.12 -20.31
CA PRO A 128 16.86 -15.00 -19.93
C PRO A 128 16.45 -15.98 -18.83
N TYR A 129 17.37 -16.85 -18.35
CA TYR A 129 17.01 -17.96 -17.45
C TYR A 129 16.32 -17.50 -16.17
N LEU A 130 16.81 -16.41 -15.57
CA LEU A 130 16.18 -15.83 -14.37
C LEU A 130 14.69 -15.55 -14.62
N LEU A 131 14.38 -14.80 -15.67
CA LEU A 131 13.03 -14.34 -15.99
C LEU A 131 12.12 -15.45 -16.56
N ARG A 132 12.69 -16.59 -16.97
CA ARG A 132 11.96 -17.75 -17.51
C ARG A 132 11.83 -18.91 -16.53
N SER A 133 12.33 -18.76 -15.31
CA SER A 133 12.36 -19.83 -14.29
C SER A 133 11.06 -20.01 -13.49
N LYS A 134 9.95 -19.40 -13.92
CA LYS A 134 8.59 -19.62 -13.41
C LYS A 134 8.49 -19.44 -11.89
N ARG A 135 8.11 -20.48 -11.13
CA ARG A 135 8.03 -20.42 -9.66
C ARG A 135 9.36 -20.04 -9.00
N LEU A 136 10.49 -20.45 -9.55
CA LEU A 136 11.81 -20.10 -9.01
C LEU A 136 12.07 -18.58 -9.15
N PHE A 137 11.58 -17.97 -10.23
CA PHE A 137 11.60 -16.52 -10.41
C PHE A 137 10.73 -15.80 -9.38
N GLN A 138 9.52 -16.30 -9.12
CA GLN A 138 8.66 -15.74 -8.08
C GLN A 138 9.34 -15.79 -6.71
N GLN A 139 9.97 -16.92 -6.37
CA GLN A 139 10.73 -17.07 -5.12
C GLN A 139 11.90 -16.07 -5.07
N PHE A 140 12.67 -15.93 -6.15
CA PHE A 140 13.77 -14.98 -6.25
C PHE A 140 13.31 -13.53 -6.03
N ILE A 141 12.18 -13.12 -6.61
CA ILE A 141 11.63 -11.77 -6.43
C ILE A 141 11.20 -11.56 -4.97
N VAL A 142 10.47 -12.51 -4.41
CA VAL A 142 9.96 -12.43 -3.03
C VAL A 142 11.13 -12.32 -2.05
N ASP A 143 12.14 -13.19 -2.19
CA ASP A 143 13.35 -13.14 -1.37
C ASP A 143 14.12 -11.83 -1.57
N GLY A 144 14.22 -11.36 -2.81
CA GLY A 144 14.86 -10.09 -3.10
C GLY A 144 14.19 -8.92 -2.40
N TYR A 145 12.85 -8.88 -2.38
CA TYR A 145 12.15 -7.84 -1.64
C TYR A 145 12.29 -8.00 -0.14
N THR A 146 12.25 -9.21 0.41
CA THR A 146 12.45 -9.39 1.86
C THR A 146 13.85 -8.99 2.31
N MET A 147 14.89 -9.21 1.48
CA MET A 147 16.24 -8.67 1.73
C MET A 147 16.25 -7.13 1.71
N VAL A 148 15.55 -6.51 0.75
CA VAL A 148 15.39 -5.04 0.68
C VAL A 148 14.69 -4.50 1.93
N GLU A 149 13.62 -5.15 2.37
CA GLU A 149 12.82 -4.76 3.52
C GLU A 149 13.62 -4.93 4.82
N SER A 150 14.28 -6.08 4.99
CA SER A 150 15.18 -6.43 6.09
C SER A 150 16.28 -5.38 6.27
N SER A 151 17.05 -5.10 5.21
CA SER A 151 18.12 -4.09 5.24
C SER A 151 17.63 -2.71 5.69
N ARG A 152 16.45 -2.28 5.20
CA ARG A 152 15.87 -0.98 5.60
C ARG A 152 15.41 -0.96 7.06
N LEU A 153 14.80 -2.04 7.53
CA LEU A 153 14.34 -2.16 8.92
C LEU A 153 15.51 -2.28 9.88
N GLN A 154 16.57 -3.01 9.52
CA GLN A 154 17.81 -3.07 10.28
C GLN A 154 18.45 -1.68 10.41
N TYR A 155 18.51 -0.90 9.32
CA TYR A 155 18.97 0.49 9.39
C TYR A 155 18.15 1.30 10.39
N ILE A 156 16.82 1.23 10.32
CA ILE A 156 15.91 1.93 11.25
C ILE A 156 16.14 1.49 12.69
N ARG A 157 16.33 0.19 12.94
CA ARG A 157 16.59 -0.37 14.28
C ARG A 157 17.92 0.11 14.85
N LEU A 158 18.98 0.17 14.04
CA LEU A 158 20.31 0.63 14.47
C LEU A 158 20.39 2.16 14.66
N HIS A 159 19.52 2.92 13.97
CA HIS A 159 19.51 4.38 13.99
C HIS A 159 18.38 4.97 14.84
N GLN A 160 17.82 4.21 15.79
CA GLN A 160 16.72 4.66 16.66
C GLN A 160 17.05 5.95 17.41
N LYS A 161 18.30 6.19 17.83
CA LYS A 161 18.67 7.44 18.52
C LYS A 161 18.44 8.69 17.65
N GLN A 162 18.77 8.60 16.36
CA GLN A 162 18.54 9.69 15.39
C GLN A 162 17.06 9.81 15.02
N LEU A 163 16.37 8.68 14.84
CA LEU A 163 14.94 8.70 14.52
C LEU A 163 14.09 9.18 15.69
N ARG A 164 14.48 8.86 16.93
CA ARG A 164 13.83 9.37 18.12
C ARG A 164 14.01 10.88 18.16
N SER A 165 15.23 11.43 18.02
CA SER A 165 15.46 12.89 17.94
C SER A 165 14.63 13.57 16.84
N ASP A 166 14.36 12.88 15.73
CA ASP A 166 13.47 13.34 14.65
C ASP A 166 11.95 13.30 15.00
N LEU A 167 11.54 12.44 15.94
CA LEU A 167 10.15 12.12 16.34
C LEU A 167 9.77 12.58 17.76
N TYR A 168 10.53 13.46 18.40
CA TYR A 168 10.29 13.95 19.78
C TYR A 168 9.00 14.79 20.00
N SER A 169 7.95 14.60 19.18
CA SER A 169 6.57 14.74 19.69
C SER A 169 6.21 13.61 20.67
N GLY A 170 6.97 12.51 20.68
CA GLY A 170 6.77 11.36 21.55
C GLY A 170 6.89 11.65 23.05
N LEU A 171 7.63 12.69 23.46
CA LEU A 171 7.71 13.07 24.87
C LEU A 171 6.45 13.82 25.33
N ALA A 172 5.77 14.53 24.44
CA ALA A 172 4.43 15.07 24.70
C ALA A 172 3.35 13.97 24.72
N ASP A 173 3.50 12.92 23.88
CA ASP A 173 2.63 11.73 23.94
C ASP A 173 2.89 10.87 25.19
N ALA A 174 4.13 10.77 25.68
CA ALA A 174 4.50 10.08 26.92
C ALA A 174 4.08 10.87 28.17
N ALA A 175 4.34 12.18 28.19
CA ALA A 175 3.85 13.08 29.23
C ALA A 175 2.31 13.12 29.27
N GLY A 176 1.64 13.11 28.10
CA GLY A 176 0.19 13.01 27.99
C GLY A 176 -0.39 11.63 28.37
N ARG A 177 0.44 10.60 28.55
CA ARG A 177 0.08 9.29 29.14
C ARG A 177 0.38 9.21 30.64
N GLY A 178 0.88 10.28 31.26
CA GLY A 178 1.30 10.29 32.66
C GLY A 178 2.59 9.51 32.92
N GLU A 179 3.39 9.22 31.88
CA GLU A 179 4.67 8.53 32.03
C GLU A 179 5.74 9.53 32.49
N THR A 180 6.07 9.50 33.78
CA THR A 180 7.09 10.37 34.42
C THR A 180 8.51 9.80 34.35
N ASP A 181 8.68 8.60 33.80
CA ASP A 181 9.95 7.87 33.83
C ASP A 181 10.62 7.84 32.44
N ALA A 182 11.71 8.60 32.31
CA ALA A 182 12.51 8.70 31.10
C ALA A 182 13.13 7.36 30.66
N SER A 183 13.26 6.38 31.57
CA SER A 183 13.80 5.05 31.28
C SER A 183 12.93 4.23 30.30
N ARG A 184 11.64 4.54 30.19
CA ARG A 184 10.71 3.88 29.24
C ARG A 184 10.84 4.40 27.80
N VAL A 185 11.27 5.65 27.62
CA VAL A 185 11.47 6.26 26.29
C VAL A 185 12.63 5.59 25.55
N ASP A 186 13.63 5.11 26.28
CA ASP A 186 14.77 4.40 25.69
C ASP A 186 14.45 2.98 25.19
N GLN A 187 13.31 2.42 25.61
CA GLN A 187 12.87 1.06 25.28
C GLN A 187 11.92 0.99 24.06
N LEU A 188 11.48 2.13 23.50
CA LEU A 188 10.55 2.17 22.35
C LEU A 188 11.30 2.10 21.01
N ILE A 189 11.09 1.05 20.21
CA ILE A 189 11.59 0.99 18.82
C ILE A 189 10.49 1.53 17.88
N VAL A 190 10.77 2.65 17.22
CA VAL A 190 9.82 3.38 16.37
C VAL A 190 10.07 3.06 14.89
N LEU A 191 9.00 2.78 14.16
CA LEU A 191 8.99 2.63 12.71
C LEU A 191 8.39 3.90 12.07
N PRO A 192 9.20 4.76 11.42
CA PRO A 192 8.74 6.07 10.97
C PRO A 192 7.65 6.02 9.90
N ASN A 193 6.91 7.13 9.75
CA ASN A 193 5.89 7.29 8.70
C ASN A 193 6.48 7.37 7.27
N SER A 194 7.80 7.48 7.13
CA SER A 194 8.52 7.40 5.87
C SER A 194 8.67 5.95 5.38
N PHE A 195 8.43 4.98 6.25
CA PHE A 195 8.44 3.57 5.90
C PHE A 195 7.09 3.15 5.31
N THR A 196 7.05 2.89 4.01
CA THR A 196 5.83 2.54 3.29
C THR A 196 5.18 1.27 3.86
N GLY A 197 3.96 1.41 4.35
CA GLY A 197 3.18 0.32 4.95
C GLY A 197 3.30 0.24 6.47
N SER A 198 4.08 1.10 7.13
CA SER A 198 4.04 1.19 8.60
C SER A 198 2.70 1.74 9.09
N ALA A 199 2.30 1.40 10.31
CA ALA A 199 1.08 1.94 10.93
C ALA A 199 1.06 3.48 10.91
N ARG A 200 2.21 4.11 11.16
CA ARG A 200 2.35 5.57 11.08
C ARG A 200 2.17 6.08 9.65
N TYR A 201 2.69 5.39 8.65
CA TYR A 201 2.47 5.74 7.23
C TYR A 201 0.99 5.66 6.87
N MET A 202 0.30 4.58 7.25
CA MET A 202 -1.12 4.36 6.98
C MET A 202 -2.00 5.43 7.65
N LEU A 203 -1.77 5.67 8.95
CA LEU A 203 -2.46 6.70 9.72
C LEU A 203 -2.30 8.10 9.09
N GLN A 204 -1.09 8.43 8.64
CA GLN A 204 -0.83 9.72 8.02
C GLN A 204 -1.57 9.88 6.69
N ASN A 205 -1.66 8.82 5.87
CA ASN A 205 -2.43 8.85 4.62
C ASN A 205 -3.94 8.93 4.89
N TYR A 206 -4.44 8.24 5.92
CA TYR A 206 -5.83 8.33 6.35
C TYR A 206 -6.18 9.76 6.76
N GLN A 207 -5.38 10.36 7.64
CA GLN A 207 -5.58 11.75 8.09
C GLN A 207 -5.48 12.75 6.93
N ASP A 208 -4.61 12.52 5.95
CA ASP A 208 -4.55 13.36 4.73
C ASP A 208 -5.85 13.23 3.91
N ALA A 209 -6.38 12.01 3.76
CA ALA A 209 -7.66 11.81 3.06
C ALA A 209 -8.86 12.42 3.83
N MET A 210 -8.81 12.44 5.16
CA MET A 210 -9.80 13.15 5.99
C MET A 210 -9.71 14.67 5.82
N ALA A 211 -8.51 15.24 5.69
CA ALA A 211 -8.34 16.64 5.35
C ALA A 211 -8.93 16.97 3.97
N ILE A 212 -8.73 16.07 3.00
CA ILE A 212 -9.37 16.17 1.68
C ILE A 212 -10.89 16.09 1.82
N CYS A 213 -11.47 15.22 2.65
CA CYS A 213 -12.92 15.23 2.90
C CYS A 213 -13.42 16.56 3.45
N LYS A 214 -12.71 17.14 4.41
CA LYS A 214 -13.08 18.44 5.01
C LYS A 214 -13.10 19.54 3.94
N TRP A 215 -12.15 19.53 3.01
CA TRP A 215 -12.05 20.53 1.95
C TRP A 215 -12.97 20.24 0.75
N ALA A 216 -13.08 18.97 0.36
CA ALA A 216 -13.78 18.52 -0.84
C ALA A 216 -15.29 18.32 -0.61
N GLY A 217 -15.69 17.99 0.62
CA GLY A 217 -16.98 17.39 0.95
C GLY A 217 -16.88 15.86 0.97
N TYR A 218 -18.02 15.18 0.92
CA TYR A 218 -18.04 13.72 0.85
C TYR A 218 -17.74 13.23 -0.58
N PRO A 219 -17.03 12.10 -0.74
CA PRO A 219 -16.83 11.45 -2.05
C PRO A 219 -18.14 10.87 -2.58
N GLN A 220 -18.24 10.78 -3.91
CA GLN A 220 -19.43 10.26 -4.61
C GLN A 220 -19.22 8.85 -5.12
N LEU A 221 -18.01 8.48 -5.54
CA LEU A 221 -17.74 7.16 -6.11
C LEU A 221 -16.61 6.43 -5.38
N PHE A 222 -16.79 5.13 -5.25
CA PHE A 222 -15.78 4.17 -4.84
C PHE A 222 -15.60 3.17 -5.97
N ILE A 223 -14.40 3.11 -6.53
CA ILE A 223 -14.07 2.25 -7.65
C ILE A 223 -13.05 1.24 -7.18
N THR A 224 -13.30 -0.04 -7.44
CA THR A 224 -12.27 -1.06 -7.28
C THR A 224 -11.82 -1.56 -8.64
N PHE A 225 -10.50 -1.65 -8.85
CA PHE A 225 -9.91 -2.04 -10.13
C PHE A 225 -8.90 -3.15 -9.90
N THR A 226 -9.19 -4.34 -10.43
CA THR A 226 -8.30 -5.51 -10.31
C THR A 226 -7.51 -5.72 -11.59
N CYS A 227 -6.22 -6.04 -11.48
CA CYS A 227 -5.41 -6.47 -12.62
C CYS A 227 -6.08 -7.66 -13.35
N ASN A 228 -6.08 -7.62 -14.69
CA ASN A 228 -6.50 -8.74 -15.51
C ASN A 228 -5.28 -9.40 -16.18
N PRO A 229 -4.90 -10.63 -15.78
CA PRO A 229 -3.80 -11.37 -16.41
C PRO A 229 -4.03 -11.66 -17.90
N LYS A 230 -5.28 -11.61 -18.36
CA LYS A 230 -5.66 -11.85 -19.76
C LYS A 230 -5.58 -10.60 -20.64
N TRP A 231 -4.99 -9.50 -20.17
CA TRP A 231 -4.81 -8.34 -21.04
C TRP A 231 -3.94 -8.71 -22.25
N PRO A 232 -4.29 -8.26 -23.48
CA PRO A 232 -3.57 -8.63 -24.69
C PRO A 232 -2.07 -8.33 -24.64
N GLU A 233 -1.65 -7.27 -23.94
CA GLU A 233 -0.24 -6.91 -23.79
C GLU A 233 0.53 -7.90 -22.91
N ILE A 234 -0.14 -8.50 -21.92
CA ILE A 234 0.44 -9.54 -21.06
C ILE A 234 0.50 -10.86 -21.83
N ILE A 235 -0.61 -11.28 -22.43
CA ILE A 235 -0.72 -12.53 -23.20
C ILE A 235 0.31 -12.56 -24.34
N ARG A 236 0.35 -11.50 -25.16
CA ARG A 236 1.35 -11.37 -26.23
C ARG A 236 2.79 -11.47 -25.73
N TYR A 237 3.06 -11.03 -24.51
CA TYR A 237 4.41 -11.06 -23.93
C TYR A 237 4.81 -12.44 -23.37
N VAL A 238 3.85 -13.24 -22.92
CA VAL A 238 4.13 -14.54 -22.28
C VAL A 238 3.99 -15.72 -23.25
N ASP A 239 3.11 -15.60 -24.25
CA ASP A 239 2.83 -16.66 -25.23
C ASP A 239 4.07 -17.03 -26.06
N ASP A 240 4.80 -16.04 -26.57
CA ASP A 240 6.03 -16.23 -27.34
C ASP A 240 7.18 -16.88 -26.52
N LYS A 241 7.04 -16.92 -25.20
CA LYS A 241 8.03 -17.44 -24.25
C LYS A 241 7.58 -18.75 -23.58
N GLY A 242 6.39 -19.26 -23.88
CA GLY A 242 5.83 -20.46 -23.24
C GLY A 242 5.63 -20.29 -21.71
N LEU A 243 5.28 -19.07 -21.29
CA LEU A 243 5.04 -18.69 -19.91
C LEU A 243 3.54 -18.45 -19.66
N ASP A 244 3.10 -18.64 -18.42
CA ASP A 244 1.78 -18.17 -17.96
C ASP A 244 1.90 -16.72 -17.43
N PRO A 245 0.86 -15.87 -17.51
CA PRO A 245 0.87 -14.55 -16.87
C PRO A 245 1.35 -14.55 -15.42
N ASN A 246 1.00 -15.57 -14.64
CA ASN A 246 1.41 -15.68 -13.23
C ASN A 246 2.90 -15.99 -13.08
N ASP A 247 3.58 -16.53 -14.10
CA ASP A 247 5.03 -16.71 -14.08
C ASP A 247 5.77 -15.37 -14.11
N ARG A 248 5.11 -14.27 -14.52
CA ARG A 248 5.71 -12.93 -14.68
C ARG A 248 5.01 -11.85 -13.83
N PRO A 249 5.10 -11.95 -12.49
CA PRO A 249 4.51 -10.96 -11.57
C PRO A 249 5.07 -9.55 -11.76
N ASP A 250 6.31 -9.40 -12.22
CA ASP A 250 6.91 -8.12 -12.58
C ASP A 250 6.18 -7.44 -13.74
N ILE A 251 5.76 -8.21 -14.75
CA ILE A 251 4.98 -7.70 -15.88
C ILE A 251 3.55 -7.40 -15.47
N LEU A 252 2.90 -8.27 -14.68
CA LEU A 252 1.58 -8.00 -14.12
C LEU A 252 1.54 -6.67 -13.37
N SER A 253 2.51 -6.45 -12.47
CA SER A 253 2.63 -5.21 -11.69
C SER A 253 2.88 -3.97 -12.57
N ARG A 254 3.75 -4.07 -13.58
CA ARG A 254 4.04 -2.95 -14.50
C ARG A 254 2.84 -2.59 -15.37
N VAL A 255 2.19 -3.57 -15.99
CA VAL A 255 1.01 -3.34 -16.84
C VAL A 255 -0.14 -2.80 -16.00
N PHE A 256 -0.37 -3.34 -14.80
CA PHE A 256 -1.37 -2.79 -13.89
C PHE A 256 -1.09 -1.34 -13.51
N LYS A 257 0.17 -1.00 -13.18
CA LYS A 257 0.57 0.38 -12.87
C LYS A 257 0.22 1.34 -14.00
N LEU A 258 0.53 0.97 -15.25
CA LEU A 258 0.23 1.77 -16.44
C LEU A 258 -1.29 1.91 -16.65
N LYS A 259 -2.05 0.81 -16.55
CA LYS A 259 -3.52 0.85 -16.71
C LYS A 259 -4.18 1.66 -15.59
N LEU A 260 -3.65 1.61 -14.37
CA LEU A 260 -4.12 2.44 -13.24
C LEU A 260 -3.84 3.93 -13.51
N GLU A 261 -2.66 4.30 -14.00
CA GLU A 261 -2.38 5.70 -14.39
C GLU A 261 -3.32 6.18 -15.49
N LEU A 262 -3.56 5.35 -16.50
CA LEU A 262 -4.53 5.65 -17.56
C LEU A 262 -5.94 5.82 -16.98
N LEU A 263 -6.36 4.98 -16.02
CA LEU A 263 -7.66 5.10 -15.36
C LEU A 263 -7.79 6.42 -14.61
N ILE A 264 -6.76 6.82 -13.86
CA ILE A 264 -6.76 8.10 -13.16
C ILE A 264 -6.78 9.28 -14.14
N LYS A 265 -6.06 9.17 -15.26
CA LYS A 265 -6.11 10.16 -16.35
C LYS A 265 -7.52 10.27 -16.95
N ASP A 266 -8.19 9.15 -17.20
CA ASP A 266 -9.55 9.15 -17.74
C ASP A 266 -10.56 9.81 -16.80
N LEU A 267 -10.46 9.49 -15.51
CA LEU A 267 -11.34 10.04 -14.49
C LEU A 267 -11.16 11.56 -14.36
N LYS A 268 -9.91 12.05 -14.44
CA LYS A 268 -9.58 13.46 -14.17
C LYS A 268 -9.52 14.35 -15.40
N GLU A 269 -8.73 13.95 -16.38
CA GLU A 269 -8.39 14.79 -17.55
C GLU A 269 -9.41 14.59 -18.67
N ASN A 270 -9.80 13.34 -18.94
CA ASN A 270 -10.81 13.05 -19.95
C ASN A 270 -12.24 13.20 -19.41
N LYS A 271 -12.38 13.61 -18.15
CA LYS A 271 -13.64 13.94 -17.47
C LYS A 271 -14.72 12.86 -17.66
N LEU A 272 -14.33 11.60 -17.52
CA LEU A 272 -15.24 10.46 -17.77
C LEU A 272 -16.57 10.57 -17.00
N PHE A 273 -16.53 11.10 -15.78
CA PHE A 273 -17.69 11.34 -14.93
C PHE A 273 -17.96 12.83 -14.68
N GLY A 274 -17.45 13.71 -15.54
CA GLY A 274 -17.43 15.15 -15.36
C GLY A 274 -16.18 15.64 -14.60
N ASP A 275 -16.24 16.86 -14.08
CA ASP A 275 -15.14 17.49 -13.36
C ASP A 275 -14.89 16.79 -12.01
N VAL A 276 -13.62 16.50 -11.71
CA VAL A 276 -13.20 15.82 -10.47
C VAL A 276 -12.47 16.79 -9.56
N LYS A 277 -12.94 16.93 -8.32
CA LYS A 277 -12.36 17.80 -7.29
C LYS A 277 -11.16 17.16 -6.59
N ALA A 278 -11.19 15.84 -6.37
CA ALA A 278 -10.11 15.09 -5.73
C ALA A 278 -10.18 13.60 -6.08
N VAL A 279 -9.02 12.95 -6.02
CA VAL A 279 -8.84 11.50 -6.16
C VAL A 279 -7.85 10.99 -5.12
N VAL A 280 -8.23 9.96 -4.40
CA VAL A 280 -7.34 9.21 -3.51
C VAL A 280 -7.44 7.75 -3.88
N TYR A 281 -6.32 7.04 -3.97
CA TYR A 281 -6.36 5.59 -4.09
C TYR A 281 -5.30 4.90 -3.23
N THR A 282 -5.59 3.65 -2.88
CA THR A 282 -4.59 2.71 -2.39
C THR A 282 -4.51 1.50 -3.32
N VAL A 283 -3.34 0.89 -3.41
CA VAL A 283 -3.09 -0.39 -4.07
C VAL A 283 -2.86 -1.43 -2.98
N GLU A 284 -3.67 -2.48 -3.02
CA GLU A 284 -3.50 -3.68 -2.22
C GLU A 284 -3.10 -4.86 -3.12
N PHE A 285 -2.40 -5.80 -2.52
CA PHE A 285 -2.11 -7.09 -3.12
C PHE A 285 -2.95 -8.09 -2.35
N GLN A 286 -4.12 -8.42 -2.91
CA GLN A 286 -5.02 -9.39 -2.27
C GLN A 286 -4.27 -10.71 -2.07
N LYS A 287 -4.74 -11.58 -1.16
CA LYS A 287 -4.26 -12.98 -1.00
C LYS A 287 -4.54 -13.89 -2.24
N ARG A 288 -4.70 -13.25 -3.40
CA ARG A 288 -4.91 -13.75 -4.74
C ARG A 288 -3.77 -13.34 -5.68
N GLY A 289 -2.71 -12.70 -5.16
CA GLY A 289 -1.53 -12.29 -5.90
C GLY A 289 -1.66 -11.03 -6.72
N LEU A 290 -2.82 -10.81 -7.35
CA LEU A 290 -3.00 -9.73 -8.31
C LEU A 290 -3.11 -8.35 -7.64
N PRO A 291 -2.44 -7.32 -8.19
CA PRO A 291 -2.62 -5.94 -7.77
C PRO A 291 -4.08 -5.49 -7.91
N HIS A 292 -4.55 -4.74 -6.92
CA HIS A 292 -5.91 -4.24 -6.86
C HIS A 292 -5.92 -2.81 -6.29
N ALA A 293 -6.61 -1.89 -6.94
CA ALA A 293 -6.73 -0.51 -6.48
C ALA A 293 -8.11 -0.25 -5.89
N HIS A 294 -8.15 0.44 -4.75
CA HIS A 294 -9.34 1.07 -4.19
C HIS A 294 -9.24 2.56 -4.39
N ILE A 295 -10.15 3.13 -5.19
CA ILE A 295 -10.13 4.51 -5.64
C ILE A 295 -11.36 5.21 -5.07
N VAL A 296 -11.14 6.34 -4.41
CA VAL A 296 -12.19 7.23 -3.89
C VAL A 296 -12.18 8.52 -4.72
N LEU A 297 -13.35 8.90 -5.22
CA LEU A 297 -13.51 10.00 -6.17
C LEU A 297 -14.48 11.06 -5.64
N TRP A 298 -14.06 12.33 -5.69
CA TRP A 298 -14.89 13.50 -5.42
C TRP A 298 -15.23 14.18 -6.73
N LEU A 299 -16.51 14.12 -7.12
CA LEU A 299 -17.04 14.80 -8.29
C LEU A 299 -17.38 16.25 -7.93
N SER A 300 -17.11 17.17 -8.86
CA SER A 300 -17.56 18.55 -8.79
C SER A 300 -19.04 18.58 -9.16
N MET A 301 -19.92 18.53 -8.16
CA MET A 301 -21.37 18.55 -8.38
C MET A 301 -21.79 19.96 -8.83
N THR A 302 -21.85 20.18 -10.13
CA THR A 302 -22.39 21.43 -10.74
C THR A 302 -23.92 21.42 -10.74
N GLU A 303 -24.55 20.25 -10.82
CA GLU A 303 -26.02 20.08 -10.80
C GLU A 303 -26.52 19.78 -9.37
N ARG A 304 -26.64 20.81 -8.53
CA ARG A 304 -27.17 20.67 -7.15
C ARG A 304 -28.63 20.17 -7.07
N ASN A 305 -29.35 20.16 -8.19
CA ASN A 305 -30.79 19.89 -8.26
C ASN A 305 -31.14 18.58 -9.01
N ALA A 306 -30.16 17.80 -9.46
CA ALA A 306 -30.44 16.52 -10.14
C ALA A 306 -30.83 15.43 -9.13
N ASN A 307 -31.85 14.62 -9.47
CA ASN A 307 -32.24 13.47 -8.66
C ASN A 307 -31.06 12.46 -8.59
N PRO A 308 -30.51 12.15 -7.39
CA PRO A 308 -29.36 11.26 -7.23
C PRO A 308 -29.53 9.91 -7.93
N SER A 309 -30.74 9.35 -7.93
CA SER A 309 -31.03 8.08 -8.60
C SER A 309 -30.80 8.13 -10.11
N VAL A 310 -31.15 9.23 -10.76
CA VAL A 310 -30.97 9.40 -12.21
C VAL A 310 -29.49 9.58 -12.54
N MET A 311 -28.76 10.34 -11.72
CA MET A 311 -27.32 10.48 -11.87
C MET A 311 -26.59 9.14 -11.68
N ILE A 312 -26.97 8.36 -10.67
CA ILE A 312 -26.41 7.03 -10.42
C ILE A 312 -26.66 6.12 -11.62
N ASP A 313 -27.89 6.05 -12.13
CA ASP A 313 -28.24 5.20 -13.27
C ASP A 313 -27.53 5.59 -14.59
N ARG A 314 -27.02 6.83 -14.70
CA ARG A 314 -26.19 7.28 -15.83
C ARG A 314 -24.74 6.79 -15.72
N ILE A 315 -24.22 6.61 -14.52
CA ILE A 315 -22.82 6.23 -14.27
C ILE A 315 -22.70 4.73 -14.04
N ILE A 316 -23.65 4.13 -13.32
CA ILE A 316 -23.56 2.77 -12.77
C ILE A 316 -24.69 1.91 -13.35
N SER A 317 -24.32 0.78 -13.93
CA SER A 317 -25.21 -0.31 -14.30
C SER A 317 -25.02 -1.49 -13.37
N ALA A 318 -26.11 -2.18 -13.06
CA ALA A 318 -26.10 -3.47 -12.37
C ALA A 318 -26.99 -4.49 -13.12
N GLU A 319 -27.03 -4.41 -14.45
CA GLU A 319 -27.87 -5.22 -15.32
C GLU A 319 -27.04 -5.96 -16.37
N ILE A 320 -27.54 -7.09 -16.82
CA ILE A 320 -27.04 -7.88 -17.94
C ILE A 320 -27.48 -7.16 -19.24
N PRO A 321 -26.53 -6.78 -20.12
CA PRO A 321 -26.82 -6.18 -21.41
C PRO A 321 -27.61 -7.13 -22.31
N ASP A 322 -28.16 -6.62 -23.39
CA ASP A 322 -28.77 -7.48 -24.40
C ASP A 322 -27.67 -8.19 -25.20
N GLU A 323 -27.74 -9.51 -25.30
CA GLU A 323 -26.74 -10.31 -26.02
C GLU A 323 -26.72 -10.02 -27.52
N TYR A 324 -27.88 -9.72 -28.12
CA TYR A 324 -27.99 -9.46 -29.55
C TYR A 324 -27.72 -7.99 -29.89
N ALA A 325 -28.17 -7.06 -29.05
CA ALA A 325 -28.00 -5.63 -29.33
C ALA A 325 -26.60 -5.09 -28.95
N ASP A 326 -25.95 -5.63 -27.91
CA ASP A 326 -24.59 -5.24 -27.50
C ASP A 326 -23.78 -6.47 -27.03
N PRO A 327 -23.41 -7.38 -27.94
CA PRO A 327 -22.73 -8.63 -27.61
C PRO A 327 -21.38 -8.40 -26.92
N VAL A 328 -20.69 -7.31 -27.26
CA VAL A 328 -19.39 -6.97 -26.66
C VAL A 328 -19.57 -6.61 -25.19
N TYR A 329 -20.54 -5.75 -24.87
CA TYR A 329 -20.83 -5.41 -23.48
C TYR A 329 -21.40 -6.60 -22.71
N TYR A 330 -22.29 -7.39 -23.33
CA TYR A 330 -22.82 -8.61 -22.72
C TYR A 330 -21.70 -9.57 -22.32
N ASN A 331 -20.78 -9.88 -23.23
CA ASN A 331 -19.64 -10.77 -22.96
C ASN A 331 -18.74 -10.21 -21.85
N ALA A 332 -18.45 -8.91 -21.86
CA ALA A 332 -17.66 -8.29 -20.80
C ALA A 332 -18.34 -8.40 -19.42
N VAL A 333 -19.67 -8.20 -19.35
CA VAL A 333 -20.43 -8.36 -18.10
C VAL A 333 -20.45 -9.82 -17.65
N LYS A 334 -20.77 -10.75 -18.56
CA LYS A 334 -20.79 -12.20 -18.33
C LYS A 334 -19.49 -12.70 -17.70
N GLU A 335 -18.35 -12.30 -18.27
CA GLU A 335 -17.05 -12.75 -17.80
C GLU A 335 -16.64 -12.08 -16.49
N LEU A 336 -16.72 -10.75 -16.43
CA LEU A 336 -16.04 -9.98 -15.39
C LEU A 336 -16.96 -9.52 -14.27
N MET A 337 -18.24 -9.26 -14.55
CA MET A 337 -19.16 -8.55 -13.65
C MET A 337 -20.30 -9.41 -13.09
N ILE A 338 -20.32 -10.71 -13.34
CA ILE A 338 -21.27 -11.62 -12.68
C ILE A 338 -20.65 -12.23 -11.42
N HIS A 339 -21.25 -11.94 -10.27
CA HIS A 339 -20.94 -12.63 -9.02
C HIS A 339 -21.28 -14.11 -9.17
N GLY A 340 -20.29 -14.98 -8.95
CA GLY A 340 -20.48 -16.42 -9.15
C GLY A 340 -21.49 -17.05 -8.18
N PRO A 341 -21.88 -18.31 -8.43
CA PRO A 341 -22.72 -19.06 -7.50
C PRO A 341 -22.07 -19.10 -6.11
N CYS A 342 -22.87 -18.82 -5.09
CA CYS A 342 -22.45 -18.73 -3.68
C CYS A 342 -23.64 -19.00 -2.76
N GLY A 343 -23.40 -18.95 -1.44
CA GLY A 343 -24.40 -19.27 -0.44
C GLY A 343 -24.85 -20.73 -0.60
N PRO A 344 -26.17 -20.99 -0.70
CA PRO A 344 -26.68 -22.35 -0.87
C PRO A 344 -26.24 -23.03 -2.16
N MET A 345 -26.01 -22.26 -3.24
CA MET A 345 -25.59 -22.81 -4.54
C MET A 345 -24.12 -23.24 -4.57
N ASN A 346 -23.30 -22.71 -3.66
CA ASN A 346 -21.88 -23.08 -3.56
C ASN A 346 -21.34 -22.74 -2.16
N ALA A 347 -21.32 -23.76 -1.30
CA ALA A 347 -20.79 -23.64 0.06
C ALA A 347 -19.28 -23.36 0.10
N SER A 348 -18.54 -23.76 -0.94
CA SER A 348 -17.09 -23.58 -1.04
C SER A 348 -16.69 -22.19 -1.56
N ALA A 349 -17.65 -21.35 -1.98
CA ALA A 349 -17.33 -20.01 -2.45
C ALA A 349 -16.72 -19.17 -1.31
N PRO A 350 -15.64 -18.40 -1.55
CA PRO A 350 -14.99 -17.60 -0.49
C PRO A 350 -15.88 -16.55 0.16
N CYS A 351 -16.98 -16.17 -0.50
CA CYS A 351 -17.96 -15.24 0.03
C CYS A 351 -19.07 -15.92 0.85
N THR A 352 -19.13 -17.25 0.92
CA THR A 352 -20.15 -17.99 1.66
C THR A 352 -19.74 -18.14 3.11
N GLU A 353 -20.56 -17.62 4.03
CA GLU A 353 -20.41 -17.80 5.46
C GLU A 353 -21.76 -18.22 6.05
N LYS A 354 -21.77 -19.28 6.86
CA LYS A 354 -23.00 -19.87 7.42
C LYS A 354 -24.09 -20.11 6.35
N GLY A 355 -23.69 -20.60 5.17
CA GLY A 355 -24.59 -20.88 4.04
C GLY A 355 -25.15 -19.64 3.33
N ARG A 356 -24.73 -18.43 3.67
CA ARG A 356 -25.18 -17.18 3.04
C ARG A 356 -24.02 -16.40 2.44
N CYS A 357 -24.30 -15.63 1.40
CA CYS A 357 -23.29 -14.75 0.82
C CYS A 357 -23.04 -13.53 1.74
N THR A 358 -21.80 -13.36 2.18
CA THR A 358 -21.30 -12.19 2.94
C THR A 358 -21.40 -10.88 2.17
N LYS A 359 -21.61 -10.93 0.85
CA LYS A 359 -21.87 -9.77 -0.01
C LYS A 359 -23.37 -9.56 -0.27
N HIS A 360 -24.23 -10.37 0.35
CA HIS A 360 -25.69 -10.33 0.24
C HIS A 360 -26.18 -10.48 -1.20
N PHE A 361 -25.61 -11.44 -1.94
CA PHE A 361 -26.19 -11.94 -3.19
C PHE A 361 -27.12 -13.13 -2.91
N PRO A 362 -28.21 -13.30 -3.68
CA PRO A 362 -28.71 -12.39 -4.72
C PRO A 362 -29.21 -11.06 -4.14
N LYS A 363 -29.09 -9.97 -4.92
CA LYS A 363 -29.70 -8.68 -4.60
C LYS A 363 -31.20 -8.70 -4.92
N ARG A 364 -31.93 -7.65 -4.53
CA ARG A 364 -33.34 -7.49 -4.93
C ARG A 364 -33.46 -6.87 -6.32
N PHE A 365 -34.52 -7.22 -7.03
CA PHE A 365 -34.91 -6.50 -8.24
C PHE A 365 -35.48 -5.13 -7.88
N VAL A 366 -35.13 -4.13 -8.67
CA VAL A 366 -35.65 -2.76 -8.55
C VAL A 366 -35.68 -2.12 -9.94
N VAL A 367 -36.81 -1.49 -10.29
CA VAL A 367 -37.03 -0.88 -11.63
C VAL A 367 -36.18 0.37 -11.85
N ARG A 368 -35.82 1.10 -10.79
CA ARG A 368 -34.96 2.29 -10.81
C ARG A 368 -34.09 2.34 -9.56
N THR A 369 -32.94 3.00 -9.60
CA THR A 369 -32.15 3.17 -8.39
C THR A 369 -32.95 3.92 -7.32
N THR A 370 -32.90 3.44 -6.07
CA THR A 370 -33.54 4.09 -4.92
C THR A 370 -32.56 4.20 -3.77
N MET A 371 -32.81 5.12 -2.84
CA MET A 371 -32.02 5.24 -1.62
C MET A 371 -32.78 4.56 -0.48
N ASP A 372 -32.13 3.72 0.31
CA ASP A 372 -32.73 3.20 1.53
C ASP A 372 -32.78 4.25 2.66
N LYS A 373 -33.36 3.88 3.81
CA LYS A 373 -33.48 4.76 4.98
C LYS A 373 -32.15 5.24 5.54
N GLN A 374 -31.05 4.54 5.21
CA GLN A 374 -29.69 4.88 5.62
C GLN A 374 -28.89 5.58 4.50
N GLY A 375 -29.55 5.92 3.40
CA GLY A 375 -28.96 6.59 2.26
C GLY A 375 -28.03 5.70 1.43
N TYR A 376 -28.23 4.37 1.40
CA TYR A 376 -27.53 3.50 0.46
C TYR A 376 -28.30 3.36 -0.85
N PRO A 377 -27.59 3.38 -1.99
CA PRO A 377 -28.19 3.08 -3.27
C PRO A 377 -28.56 1.60 -3.34
N ILE A 378 -29.80 1.32 -3.69
CA ILE A 378 -30.18 0.04 -4.27
C ILE A 378 -30.24 0.25 -5.77
N TYR A 379 -29.20 -0.23 -6.45
CA TYR A 379 -29.06 -0.07 -7.89
C TYR A 379 -30.22 -0.70 -8.64
N ARG A 380 -30.59 -0.07 -9.76
CA ARG A 380 -31.53 -0.64 -10.74
C ARG A 380 -31.07 -2.03 -11.17
N ARG A 381 -31.99 -2.98 -11.02
CA ARG A 381 -31.88 -4.39 -11.44
C ARG A 381 -33.27 -4.80 -11.90
N ARG A 382 -33.61 -4.58 -13.18
CA ARG A 382 -34.93 -4.98 -13.68
C ARG A 382 -35.01 -6.49 -13.79
N ASP A 383 -36.19 -7.03 -13.56
CA ASP A 383 -36.47 -8.41 -13.95
C ASP A 383 -36.86 -8.39 -15.43
N ASN A 384 -35.89 -8.67 -16.29
CA ASN A 384 -36.04 -8.61 -17.74
C ASN A 384 -35.83 -9.99 -18.40
N GLY A 385 -35.88 -11.06 -17.61
CA GLY A 385 -35.68 -12.44 -18.08
C GLY A 385 -34.27 -12.78 -18.55
N ARG A 386 -33.29 -11.86 -18.48
CA ARG A 386 -31.91 -12.12 -18.90
C ARG A 386 -31.11 -12.81 -17.80
N TYR A 387 -30.31 -13.78 -18.19
CA TYR A 387 -29.42 -14.52 -17.30
C TYR A 387 -28.11 -14.87 -17.99
N VAL A 388 -27.09 -15.15 -17.17
CA VAL A 388 -25.82 -15.73 -17.59
C VAL A 388 -25.65 -17.05 -16.85
N THR A 389 -25.47 -18.13 -17.60
CA THR A 389 -25.16 -19.44 -17.02
C THR A 389 -23.70 -19.48 -16.59
N LYS A 390 -23.46 -19.75 -15.29
CA LYS A 390 -22.12 -20.09 -14.76
C LYS A 390 -22.18 -21.46 -14.11
N ASN A 391 -21.34 -22.38 -14.58
CA ASN A 391 -21.42 -23.81 -14.26
C ASN A 391 -22.81 -24.35 -14.67
N THR A 392 -23.62 -24.78 -13.70
CA THR A 392 -24.99 -25.30 -13.89
C THR A 392 -26.07 -24.34 -13.38
N HIS A 393 -25.72 -23.09 -13.05
CA HIS A 393 -26.64 -22.13 -12.43
C HIS A 393 -26.85 -20.92 -13.33
N ASP A 394 -28.11 -20.54 -13.52
CA ASP A 394 -28.50 -19.33 -14.22
C ASP A 394 -28.55 -18.14 -13.27
N LEU A 395 -27.74 -17.12 -13.57
CA LEU A 395 -27.55 -15.96 -12.74
C LEU A 395 -28.11 -14.72 -13.46
N ASP A 396 -29.19 -14.17 -12.93
CA ASP A 396 -29.86 -12.99 -13.47
C ASP A 396 -29.25 -11.67 -12.96
N ASN A 397 -29.94 -10.55 -13.22
CA ASN A 397 -29.53 -9.21 -12.81
C ASN A 397 -29.31 -9.06 -11.30
N ARG A 398 -29.77 -9.98 -10.44
CA ARG A 398 -29.51 -9.94 -8.99
C ARG A 398 -28.06 -10.27 -8.64
N TYR A 399 -27.31 -10.88 -9.56
CA TYR A 399 -25.91 -11.29 -9.39
C TYR A 399 -24.89 -10.34 -10.02
N VAL A 400 -25.35 -9.33 -10.75
CA VAL A 400 -24.45 -8.38 -11.42
C VAL A 400 -23.75 -7.48 -10.40
N ILE A 401 -22.44 -7.32 -10.55
CA ILE A 401 -21.61 -6.40 -9.78
C ILE A 401 -21.79 -5.00 -10.39
N PRO A 402 -22.09 -3.96 -9.59
CA PRO A 402 -22.24 -2.59 -10.09
C PRO A 402 -21.00 -2.12 -10.85
N HIS A 403 -21.16 -1.59 -12.05
CA HIS A 403 -20.05 -1.22 -12.92
C HIS A 403 -20.41 -0.08 -13.87
N ASN A 404 -19.39 0.50 -14.52
CA ASN A 404 -19.58 1.46 -15.60
C ASN A 404 -19.24 0.79 -16.94
N ARG A 405 -20.12 0.93 -17.95
CA ARG A 405 -19.92 0.35 -19.30
C ARG A 405 -18.61 0.81 -19.94
N GLY A 406 -18.32 2.11 -19.91
CA GLY A 406 -17.12 2.69 -20.53
C GLY A 406 -15.83 2.16 -19.91
N LEU A 407 -15.76 2.15 -18.58
CA LEU A 407 -14.62 1.59 -17.86
C LEU A 407 -14.45 0.08 -18.14
N LEU A 408 -15.54 -0.68 -18.09
CA LEU A 408 -15.49 -2.12 -18.30
C LEU A 408 -14.96 -2.47 -19.71
N LEU A 409 -15.46 -1.80 -20.74
CA LEU A 409 -15.06 -2.04 -22.13
C LEU A 409 -13.65 -1.55 -22.44
N LYS A 410 -13.24 -0.41 -21.86
CA LYS A 410 -11.91 0.16 -22.11
C LYS A 410 -10.79 -0.63 -21.43
N TYR A 411 -11.03 -1.06 -20.20
CA TYR A 411 -10.01 -1.72 -19.39
C TYR A 411 -10.13 -3.23 -19.38
N SER A 412 -11.23 -3.81 -19.87
CA SER A 412 -11.48 -5.26 -19.92
C SER A 412 -11.01 -5.96 -18.65
N ALA A 413 -11.47 -5.48 -17.50
CA ALA A 413 -11.03 -5.91 -16.20
C ALA A 413 -12.16 -5.88 -15.20
N HIS A 414 -11.99 -6.57 -14.07
CA HIS A 414 -12.97 -6.52 -13.00
C HIS A 414 -12.96 -5.14 -12.33
N ILE A 415 -13.91 -4.28 -12.71
CA ILE A 415 -14.09 -2.91 -12.18
C ILE A 415 -15.46 -2.77 -11.50
N ASN A 416 -15.48 -2.74 -10.18
CA ASN A 416 -16.70 -2.43 -9.42
C ASN A 416 -16.79 -0.91 -9.22
N VAL A 417 -17.94 -0.31 -9.50
CA VAL A 417 -18.21 1.12 -9.28
C VAL A 417 -19.39 1.23 -8.33
N GLU A 418 -19.15 1.75 -7.13
CA GLU A 418 -20.17 1.99 -6.11
C GLU A 418 -20.35 3.49 -5.87
N TRP A 419 -21.59 3.89 -5.63
CA TRP A 419 -21.93 5.21 -5.13
C TRP A 419 -21.76 5.27 -3.61
N CYS A 420 -20.95 6.21 -3.15
CA CYS A 420 -20.64 6.46 -1.74
C CYS A 420 -21.73 7.30 -1.09
N ASN A 421 -22.13 6.91 0.13
CA ASN A 421 -22.93 7.77 0.99
C ASN A 421 -22.05 8.50 2.02
N GLN A 422 -22.55 9.63 2.52
CA GLN A 422 -21.80 10.54 3.40
C GLN A 422 -21.33 9.85 4.70
N THR A 423 -22.19 9.04 5.30
CA THR A 423 -21.92 8.37 6.58
C THR A 423 -20.91 7.22 6.48
N ARG A 424 -20.76 6.57 5.31
CA ARG A 424 -19.71 5.54 5.11
C ARG A 424 -18.47 6.04 4.42
N ALA A 425 -18.44 7.20 3.78
CA ALA A 425 -17.22 7.71 3.15
C ALA A 425 -16.00 7.61 4.08
N VAL A 426 -16.18 7.99 5.36
CA VAL A 426 -15.17 7.84 6.42
C VAL A 426 -14.83 6.37 6.71
N LYS A 427 -15.84 5.48 6.76
CA LYS A 427 -15.62 4.03 6.93
C LYS A 427 -14.89 3.41 5.74
N TYR A 428 -15.17 3.82 4.51
CA TYR A 428 -14.45 3.38 3.31
C TYR A 428 -13.00 3.87 3.37
N LEU A 429 -12.77 5.14 3.66
CA LEU A 429 -11.43 5.68 3.84
C LEU A 429 -10.67 4.93 4.92
N PHE A 430 -11.27 4.70 6.09
CA PHE A 430 -10.64 3.91 7.16
C PHE A 430 -10.34 2.47 6.71
N LYS A 431 -11.36 1.75 6.24
CA LYS A 431 -11.28 0.33 5.89
C LYS A 431 -10.27 0.05 4.79
N TYR A 432 -10.16 0.93 3.80
CA TYR A 432 -9.34 0.68 2.61
C TYR A 432 -8.00 1.39 2.69
N ILE A 433 -7.86 2.51 3.39
CA ILE A 433 -6.54 3.14 3.62
C ILE A 433 -5.76 2.40 4.71
N ASN A 434 -6.39 1.70 5.67
CA ASN A 434 -5.69 0.99 6.77
C ASN A 434 -5.64 -0.54 6.61
N LYS A 435 -6.07 -1.10 5.47
CA LYS A 435 -6.18 -2.55 5.30
C LYS A 435 -4.79 -3.21 5.33
N GLY A 436 -4.46 -3.85 6.44
CA GLY A 436 -3.17 -4.52 6.67
C GLY A 436 -2.69 -4.44 8.12
N ASP A 437 -3.06 -3.36 8.83
CA ASP A 437 -2.55 -3.05 10.18
C ASP A 437 -3.66 -2.99 11.26
N ASP A 438 -4.79 -3.69 11.05
CA ASP A 438 -5.99 -3.62 11.92
C ASP A 438 -5.66 -3.91 13.41
N ARG A 439 -4.55 -4.59 13.71
CA ARG A 439 -4.07 -4.82 15.09
C ARG A 439 -3.44 -3.60 15.75
N ILE A 440 -2.67 -2.81 15.01
CA ILE A 440 -1.85 -1.75 15.60
C ILE A 440 -2.71 -0.55 16.00
N THR A 441 -3.74 -0.25 15.21
CA THR A 441 -4.62 0.91 15.49
C THR A 441 -5.46 0.70 16.76
N VAL A 442 -5.82 -0.54 17.10
CA VAL A 442 -6.60 -0.89 18.29
C VAL A 442 -5.72 -0.89 19.55
N GLU A 443 -4.47 -1.37 19.46
CA GLU A 443 -3.54 -1.38 20.61
C GLU A 443 -3.06 0.05 20.99
N PHE A 444 -3.05 1.01 20.06
CA PHE A 444 -2.84 2.43 20.40
C PHE A 444 -4.02 3.07 21.19
N SER A 445 -5.18 2.40 21.24
CA SER A 445 -6.42 2.89 21.84
C SER A 445 -6.93 2.09 23.04
N GLU A 446 -6.53 0.83 23.22
CA GLU A 446 -6.83 0.08 24.43
C GLU A 446 -5.83 0.45 25.53
N ALA A 447 -6.38 0.87 26.67
CA ALA A 447 -5.62 1.26 27.85
C ALA A 447 -4.64 0.15 28.25
N ILE A 448 -3.38 0.54 28.40
CA ILE A 448 -2.33 -0.30 28.94
C ILE A 448 -2.78 -0.77 30.33
N ASP A 449 -3.09 -2.05 30.45
CA ASP A 449 -3.25 -2.70 31.74
C ASP A 449 -1.91 -2.54 32.48
N ASN A 450 -1.91 -1.79 33.58
CA ASN A 450 -0.73 -1.26 34.27
C ASN A 450 0.18 -2.31 34.94
N SER A 451 0.05 -3.59 34.60
CA SER A 451 0.64 -4.69 35.38
C SER A 451 1.99 -5.21 34.85
N THR A 452 2.41 -4.88 33.62
CA THR A 452 3.75 -5.26 33.12
C THR A 452 4.35 -4.21 32.16
N PRO A 453 5.66 -3.85 32.30
CA PRO A 453 6.33 -2.98 31.35
C PRO A 453 6.54 -3.72 30.02
N LYS A 454 5.63 -3.49 29.07
CA LYS A 454 5.70 -4.10 27.73
C LYS A 454 6.59 -3.23 26.83
N ILE A 455 7.73 -3.77 26.39
CA ILE A 455 8.57 -3.14 25.35
C ILE A 455 7.75 -3.08 24.06
N ILE A 456 7.50 -1.87 23.55
CA ILE A 456 6.83 -1.67 22.26
C ILE A 456 7.90 -1.63 21.17
N ASP A 457 7.92 -2.64 20.30
CA ASP A 457 8.77 -2.69 19.10
C ASP A 457 7.90 -2.62 17.84
N GLU A 458 7.75 -1.42 17.27
CA GLU A 458 6.96 -1.20 16.05
C GLU A 458 7.52 -1.97 14.83
N ILE A 459 8.81 -2.34 14.83
CA ILE A 459 9.41 -3.18 13.77
C ILE A 459 8.96 -4.63 13.94
N LYS A 460 8.96 -5.17 15.17
CA LYS A 460 8.47 -6.52 15.46
C LYS A 460 6.97 -6.63 15.15
N MET A 461 6.18 -5.63 15.54
CA MET A 461 4.75 -5.55 15.23
C MET A 461 4.49 -5.48 13.72
N TYR A 462 5.31 -4.72 12.98
CA TYR A 462 5.21 -4.65 11.53
C TYR A 462 5.49 -6.00 10.86
N TYR A 463 6.36 -6.85 11.40
CA TYR A 463 6.64 -8.17 10.82
C TYR A 463 5.59 -9.24 11.14
N ASP A 464 4.82 -9.08 12.21
CA ASP A 464 3.92 -10.11 12.72
C ASP A 464 2.94 -10.64 11.64
N CYS A 465 3.13 -11.89 11.24
CA CYS A 465 2.27 -12.68 10.36
C CYS A 465 1.97 -12.03 8.98
N ARG A 466 2.95 -11.36 8.36
CA ARG A 466 2.76 -10.75 7.04
C ARG A 466 2.89 -11.75 5.90
N TYR A 467 1.96 -11.62 4.95
CA TYR A 467 1.97 -12.32 3.66
C TYR A 467 2.44 -11.35 2.58
N ILE A 468 3.51 -11.70 1.87
CA ILE A 468 4.05 -10.89 0.76
C ILE A 468 3.96 -11.71 -0.53
N SER A 469 3.12 -11.29 -1.46
CA SER A 469 2.99 -11.93 -2.78
C SER A 469 4.13 -11.54 -3.73
N ALA A 470 4.34 -12.32 -4.78
CA ALA A 470 5.34 -12.00 -5.80
C ALA A 470 5.05 -10.69 -6.53
N CYS A 471 3.78 -10.34 -6.77
CA CYS A 471 3.42 -9.05 -7.36
C CYS A 471 3.68 -7.88 -6.39
N GLU A 472 3.41 -8.05 -5.09
CA GLU A 472 3.76 -7.03 -4.08
C GLU A 472 5.27 -6.81 -4.07
N ALA A 473 6.05 -7.89 -3.98
CA ALA A 473 7.51 -7.83 -3.99
C ALA A 473 8.04 -7.09 -5.22
N ALA A 474 7.56 -7.44 -6.43
CA ALA A 474 7.94 -6.74 -7.66
C ALA A 474 7.55 -5.25 -7.62
N TRP A 475 6.32 -4.92 -7.18
CA TRP A 475 5.84 -3.54 -7.07
C TRP A 475 6.74 -2.69 -6.16
N ARG A 476 7.14 -3.27 -5.02
CA ARG A 476 7.97 -2.60 -4.03
C ARG A 476 9.42 -2.47 -4.49
N ILE A 477 9.97 -3.48 -5.16
CA ILE A 477 11.31 -3.43 -5.79
C ILE A 477 11.36 -2.28 -6.79
N PHE A 478 10.39 -2.18 -7.70
CA PHE A 478 10.30 -1.07 -8.66
C PHE A 478 10.04 0.30 -8.01
N GLY A 479 9.76 0.36 -6.70
CA GLY A 479 9.53 1.60 -5.98
C GLY A 479 8.19 2.26 -6.32
N PHE A 480 7.23 1.49 -6.82
CA PHE A 480 5.90 2.02 -7.11
C PHE A 480 5.17 2.38 -5.81
N HIS A 481 4.54 3.56 -5.80
CA HIS A 481 3.76 4.00 -4.65
C HIS A 481 2.47 3.19 -4.51
N ILE A 482 2.18 2.73 -3.29
CA ILE A 482 0.91 2.04 -2.98
C ILE A 482 -0.22 3.01 -2.63
N HIS A 483 0.07 4.25 -2.23
CA HIS A 483 -0.94 5.29 -2.06
C HIS A 483 -0.72 6.44 -3.02
N TYR A 484 -1.82 7.04 -3.45
CA TYR A 484 -1.84 8.26 -4.24
C TYR A 484 -2.92 9.19 -3.73
N ARG A 485 -2.62 10.48 -3.80
CA ARG A 485 -3.57 11.57 -3.69
C ARG A 485 -3.15 12.65 -4.67
N ASP A 486 -4.12 13.30 -5.28
CA ASP A 486 -3.85 14.41 -6.18
C ASP A 486 -3.86 15.77 -5.50
N VAL A 487 -4.66 15.93 -4.44
CA VAL A 487 -4.70 17.14 -3.63
C VAL A 487 -3.44 17.21 -2.75
N PRO A 488 -2.60 18.24 -2.90
CA PRO A 488 -1.43 18.41 -2.05
C PRO A 488 -1.86 18.77 -0.62
N VAL A 489 -1.42 17.99 0.36
CA VAL A 489 -1.68 18.22 1.78
C VAL A 489 -0.39 18.61 2.48
N GLU A 490 -0.34 19.82 3.01
CA GLU A 490 0.78 20.32 3.81
C GLU A 490 0.51 20.03 5.29
N ARG A 491 1.34 19.16 5.88
CA ARG A 491 1.22 18.79 7.29
C ARG A 491 1.87 19.87 8.15
N LEU A 492 1.10 20.42 9.08
CA LEU A 492 1.44 21.57 9.89
C LEU A 492 1.64 21.15 11.34
N THR A 493 2.84 21.34 11.85
CA THR A 493 3.16 21.18 13.28
C THR A 493 2.93 22.50 14.01
N PHE A 494 2.63 22.42 15.30
CA PHE A 494 2.55 23.56 16.21
C PHE A 494 3.11 23.13 17.57
N HIS A 495 3.48 24.11 18.39
CA HIS A 495 4.09 23.90 19.70
C HIS A 495 3.87 25.14 20.58
N LEU A 496 4.03 24.99 21.89
CA LEU A 496 4.11 26.11 22.82
C LEU A 496 5.41 26.90 22.63
N PRO A 497 5.50 28.14 23.15
CA PRO A 497 6.76 28.88 23.19
C PRO A 497 7.89 28.01 23.76
N ASP A 498 9.03 28.00 23.07
CA ASP A 498 10.25 27.25 23.41
C ASP A 498 10.12 25.70 23.44
N ALA A 499 8.95 25.17 23.09
CA ALA A 499 8.69 23.74 22.95
C ALA A 499 8.85 23.23 21.49
N GLN A 500 9.61 23.94 20.65
CA GLN A 500 9.91 23.50 19.29
C GLN A 500 10.75 22.22 19.28
N ASN A 501 10.44 21.33 18.34
CA ASN A 501 11.26 20.16 18.07
C ASN A 501 12.62 20.59 17.49
N VAL A 502 13.70 20.24 18.20
CA VAL A 502 15.07 20.49 17.76
C VAL A 502 15.67 19.22 17.18
N TYR A 503 16.03 19.29 15.90
CA TYR A 503 16.76 18.22 15.22
C TYR A 503 18.26 18.37 15.47
N TYR A 504 18.86 17.39 16.16
CA TYR A 504 20.29 17.38 16.40
C TYR A 504 20.90 15.99 16.21
N ASN A 505 22.17 16.00 15.79
CA ASN A 505 23.01 14.81 15.82
C ASN A 505 23.38 14.57 17.29
N PRO A 506 23.15 13.37 17.86
CA PRO A 506 23.52 13.06 19.24
C PRO A 506 25.01 13.29 19.56
N ASN A 507 25.87 13.24 18.54
CA ASN A 507 27.31 13.46 18.67
C ASN A 507 27.72 14.93 18.46
N ALA A 508 26.77 15.84 18.18
CA ALA A 508 27.05 17.26 18.05
C ALA A 508 27.09 17.94 19.44
N SER A 509 27.98 18.91 19.62
CA SER A 509 28.02 19.68 20.87
C SER A 509 26.74 20.51 21.03
N ILE A 510 26.25 20.64 22.27
CA ILE A 510 25.03 21.40 22.59
C ILE A 510 25.12 22.83 22.03
N SER A 511 26.28 23.48 22.16
CA SER A 511 26.52 24.82 21.63
C SER A 511 26.40 24.89 20.10
N SER A 512 26.90 23.88 19.38
CA SER A 512 26.79 23.81 17.90
C SER A 512 25.35 23.57 17.43
N VAL A 513 24.55 22.91 18.26
CA VAL A 513 23.13 22.73 18.02
C VAL A 513 22.44 24.08 18.22
N LEU A 514 22.46 24.63 19.44
CA LEU A 514 21.75 25.85 19.81
C LEU A 514 22.09 27.07 18.93
N ASN A 515 23.31 27.17 18.42
CA ASN A 515 23.74 28.26 17.55
C ASN A 515 23.26 28.14 16.09
N LYS A 516 22.53 27.08 15.71
CA LYS A 516 21.96 26.96 14.37
C LYS A 516 20.85 28.00 14.16
N PRO A 517 20.96 28.89 13.15
CA PRO A 517 19.93 29.91 12.87
C PRO A 517 18.55 29.31 12.60
N THR A 518 18.51 28.05 12.16
CA THR A 518 17.31 27.33 11.74
C THR A 518 16.55 26.67 12.90
N ILE A 519 17.11 26.57 14.10
CA ILE A 519 16.47 25.88 15.23
C ILE A 519 15.16 26.53 15.66
N ASN A 520 15.07 27.86 15.61
CA ASN A 520 13.88 28.60 16.03
C ASN A 520 12.88 28.83 14.87
N SER A 521 13.17 28.32 13.67
CA SER A 521 12.36 28.58 12.47
C SER A 521 11.50 27.36 12.13
N THR A 522 10.41 27.17 12.86
CA THR A 522 9.38 26.16 12.54
C THR A 522 8.36 26.73 11.56
N LYS A 523 7.55 25.87 10.95
CA LYS A 523 6.41 26.31 10.13
C LYS A 523 5.46 27.24 10.90
N PHE A 524 5.31 26.99 12.20
CA PHE A 524 4.41 27.74 13.06
C PHE A 524 4.97 29.13 13.40
N THR A 525 6.22 29.22 13.87
CA THR A 525 6.84 30.52 14.17
C THR A 525 7.06 31.35 12.90
N ALA A 526 7.37 30.70 11.78
CA ALA A 526 7.47 31.37 10.49
C ALA A 526 6.10 31.89 9.97
N TRP A 527 4.99 31.21 10.30
CA TRP A 527 3.64 31.72 9.98
C TRP A 527 3.35 33.00 10.78
N MET A 528 3.69 33.04 12.07
CA MET A 528 3.57 34.25 12.88
C MET A 528 4.40 35.41 12.32
N LYS A 529 5.65 35.15 11.90
CA LYS A 529 6.49 36.15 11.22
C LYS A 529 5.87 36.61 9.89
N ALA A 530 5.31 35.68 9.11
CA ALA A 530 4.66 36.02 7.85
C ALA A 530 3.44 36.95 8.05
N ASN A 531 2.68 36.79 9.14
CA ASN A 531 1.58 37.69 9.49
C ASN A 531 2.02 39.14 9.76
N GLN A 532 3.28 39.37 10.14
CA GLN A 532 3.83 40.71 10.33
C GLN A 532 4.22 41.36 9.00
N VAL A 533 4.60 40.56 8.01
CA VAL A 533 5.20 41.01 6.74
C VAL A 533 4.17 41.11 5.61
N TYR A 534 3.30 40.11 5.47
CA TYR A 534 2.38 40.01 4.34
C TYR A 534 0.96 40.39 4.77
N PRO A 535 0.30 41.38 4.13
CA PRO A 535 -1.10 41.70 4.40
C PRO A 535 -2.03 40.50 4.19
N THR A 536 -1.82 39.76 3.10
CA THR A 536 -2.56 38.53 2.74
C THR A 536 -2.42 37.41 3.77
N ALA A 537 -1.35 37.40 4.57
CA ALA A 537 -1.17 36.38 5.60
C ALA A 537 -2.17 36.55 6.75
N LYS A 538 -2.57 37.79 7.05
CA LYS A 538 -3.49 38.14 8.16
C LYS A 538 -4.92 37.67 7.92
N GLU A 539 -5.26 37.34 6.68
CA GLU A 539 -6.60 36.86 6.28
C GLU A 539 -6.73 35.34 6.37
N LEU A 540 -5.66 34.61 6.70
CA LEU A 540 -5.62 33.15 6.64
C LEU A 540 -5.31 32.56 8.02
N THR A 541 -6.14 31.62 8.47
CA THR A 541 -5.76 30.78 9.61
C THR A 541 -4.53 29.94 9.27
N TYR A 542 -3.84 29.42 10.29
CA TYR A 542 -2.66 28.58 10.07
C TYR A 542 -2.96 27.36 9.16
N VAL A 543 -4.16 26.76 9.29
CA VAL A 543 -4.63 25.64 8.45
C VAL A 543 -4.86 26.06 7.00
N GLU A 544 -5.35 27.27 6.76
CA GLU A 544 -5.63 27.78 5.41
C GLU A 544 -4.37 28.32 4.74
N PHE A 545 -3.32 28.60 5.50
CA PHE A 545 -2.08 29.21 5.03
C PHE A 545 -1.46 28.53 3.80
N PRO A 546 -1.38 27.18 3.72
CA PRO A 546 -0.82 26.50 2.56
C PRO A 546 -1.57 26.73 1.23
N SER A 547 -2.80 27.24 1.28
CA SER A 547 -3.60 27.57 0.10
C SER A 547 -3.01 28.75 -0.68
N LYS A 548 -2.40 29.72 0.01
CA LYS A 548 -1.80 30.93 -0.58
C LYS A 548 -0.29 31.03 -0.37
N PHE A 549 0.28 30.28 0.56
CA PHE A 549 1.71 30.26 0.83
C PHE A 549 2.31 28.87 0.63
N ARG A 550 3.61 28.81 0.37
CA ARG A 550 4.38 27.55 0.29
C ARG A 550 5.58 27.60 1.22
N TRP A 551 5.88 26.46 1.84
CA TRP A 551 7.04 26.32 2.70
C TRP A 551 8.33 26.19 1.87
N LYS A 552 9.30 27.07 2.08
CA LYS A 552 10.62 27.00 1.46
C LYS A 552 11.63 26.45 2.47
N LYS A 553 11.94 25.15 2.36
CA LYS A 553 12.86 24.46 3.28
C LYS A 553 14.23 25.13 3.39
N ASN A 554 14.82 25.57 2.27
CA ASN A 554 16.16 26.16 2.27
C ASN A 554 16.26 27.46 3.08
N THR A 555 15.17 28.23 3.15
CA THR A 555 15.12 29.49 3.92
C THR A 555 14.29 29.35 5.18
N MET A 556 13.79 28.14 5.48
CA MET A 556 12.88 27.83 6.59
C MET A 556 11.78 28.90 6.78
N GLY A 557 11.12 29.27 5.68
CA GLY A 557 10.16 30.37 5.67
C GLY A 557 9.02 30.18 4.69
N TRP A 558 7.94 30.93 4.91
CA TRP A 558 6.81 30.97 4.00
C TRP A 558 6.97 32.05 2.94
N VAL A 559 6.61 31.70 1.71
CA VAL A 559 6.56 32.64 0.59
C VAL A 559 5.22 32.51 -0.11
N GLU A 560 4.71 33.61 -0.65
CA GLU A 560 3.48 33.60 -1.43
C GLU A 560 3.59 32.63 -2.61
N ARG A 561 2.52 31.86 -2.79
CA ARG A 561 2.40 30.83 -3.80
C ARG A 561 2.00 31.48 -5.12
N LYS A 562 2.87 31.38 -6.11
CA LYS A 562 2.60 31.90 -7.46
C LYS A 562 1.71 30.98 -8.32
N ARG A 563 1.72 29.66 -8.07
CA ARG A 563 0.98 28.65 -8.86
C ARG A 563 0.53 27.46 -7.99
N GLY A 564 -0.57 26.83 -8.39
CA GLY A 564 -1.16 25.67 -7.74
C GLY A 564 -1.80 26.00 -6.38
N PHE A 565 -2.11 24.97 -5.60
CA PHE A 565 -2.62 25.10 -4.24
C PHE A 565 -2.16 23.93 -3.37
N ALA A 566 -2.34 24.06 -2.06
CA ALA A 566 -2.27 22.96 -1.11
C ALA A 566 -3.28 23.20 0.01
N ILE A 567 -3.77 22.15 0.65
CA ILE A 567 -4.58 22.28 1.87
C ILE A 567 -3.69 22.03 3.09
N GLY A 568 -3.90 22.78 4.18
CA GLY A 568 -3.21 22.53 5.43
C GLY A 568 -3.89 21.46 6.26
N ARG A 569 -3.09 20.69 6.99
CA ARG A 569 -3.57 19.72 7.98
C ARG A 569 -2.69 19.78 9.22
N ILE A 570 -3.27 20.20 10.33
CA ILE A 570 -2.59 20.19 11.63
C ILE A 570 -2.48 18.76 12.15
N TYR A 571 -1.34 18.42 12.77
CA TYR A 571 -1.19 17.15 13.49
C TYR A 571 -2.19 17.07 14.66
N TYR A 572 -2.86 15.94 14.81
CA TYR A 572 -3.78 15.73 15.93
C TYR A 572 -2.99 15.75 17.26
N VAL A 573 -3.49 16.51 18.23
CA VAL A 573 -2.97 16.57 19.60
C VAL A 573 -4.07 16.13 20.54
N ARG A 574 -3.74 15.23 21.48
CA ARG A 574 -4.70 14.76 22.47
C ARG A 574 -5.08 15.91 23.41
N PRO A 575 -6.35 16.05 23.83
CA PRO A 575 -6.80 17.14 24.70
C PRO A 575 -6.08 17.29 26.06
N GLY A 576 -5.23 16.34 26.47
CA GLY A 576 -4.43 16.42 27.70
C GLY A 576 -2.93 16.70 27.51
N ALA A 577 -2.46 16.93 26.27
CA ALA A 577 -1.05 17.19 25.99
C ALA A 577 -0.69 18.69 25.97
N VAL A 578 -1.64 19.56 26.29
CA VAL A 578 -1.47 21.02 26.36
C VAL A 578 -2.02 21.49 27.71
N CYS A 579 -1.26 21.26 28.76
CA CYS A 579 -1.36 21.98 30.02
C CYS A 579 0.03 22.50 30.37
#